data_AF-A0A4Z1D3L0-F1
#
_entry.id   AF-A0A4Z1D3L0-F1
#
_cell.length_a   1.000
_cell.length_b   1.000
_cell.length_c   1.000
_cell.angle_alpha   90.00
_cell.angle_beta   90.00
_cell.angle_gamma   90.00
#
_symmetry.space_group_name_H-M   'P 1'
#
loop_
_entity.id
_entity.type
_entity.pdbx_description
1 polymer ?
#
loop_
_entity_poly.entity_id
_entity_poly.type
_entity_poly.pdbx_seq_one_letter_code
_entity_poly.pdbx_strand_id
1 'polypeptide(L)'
;MSAGTDRRWAELARELEFSQLDVLRKQAEGWRNGLLGLTALVTVVTALKGRDDLSALEAPWRTVAVWLLVGAFLLLLAGSLFAVRASFGRPGERVRLGGQALREWTLKEIGRVRRAVYVSAVALALGVALVVGALFVSWTRTEEPAADLVKVTTPAGPLCGELVSYQRDKVTLIRTTGGTERQVVVRGAEVRKITPAKSC
;
A
#
# COMPACT_ATOMS: atom_id res chain seq x y z
N MET A 1 44.69 -19.49 -19.59
CA MET A 1 44.56 -18.64 -18.37
C MET A 1 45.79 -17.77 -18.28
N SER A 2 45.68 -16.46 -18.06
CA SER A 2 46.85 -15.57 -17.94
C SER A 2 47.19 -15.37 -16.46
N ALA A 3 48.47 -15.50 -16.10
CA ALA A 3 48.96 -15.33 -14.72
C ALA A 3 48.59 -13.96 -14.10
N GLY A 4 48.36 -12.94 -14.94
CA GLY A 4 47.92 -11.61 -14.50
C GLY A 4 46.50 -11.58 -13.93
N THR A 5 45.56 -12.37 -14.47
CA THR A 5 44.19 -12.43 -13.94
C THR A 5 44.17 -13.08 -12.56
N ASP A 6 44.93 -14.15 -12.35
CA ASP A 6 44.98 -14.86 -11.07
C ASP A 6 45.62 -14.02 -9.95
N ARG A 7 46.66 -13.23 -10.26
CA ARG A 7 47.25 -12.26 -9.31
C ARG A 7 46.23 -11.20 -8.88
N ARG A 8 45.48 -10.63 -9.82
CA ARG A 8 44.45 -9.63 -9.51
C ARG A 8 43.34 -10.17 -8.59
N TRP A 9 42.90 -11.42 -8.78
CA TRP A 9 41.93 -12.07 -7.89
C TRP A 9 42.49 -12.33 -6.49
N ALA A 10 43.79 -12.62 -6.38
CA ALA A 10 44.45 -12.81 -5.09
C ALA A 10 44.61 -11.48 -4.32
N GLU A 11 44.90 -10.38 -5.00
CA GLU A 11 44.92 -9.03 -4.43
C GLU A 11 43.54 -8.62 -3.91
N LEU A 12 42.49 -8.80 -4.71
CA LEU A 12 41.11 -8.54 -4.32
C LEU A 12 40.67 -9.35 -3.09
N ALA A 13 41.09 -10.62 -2.99
CA ALA A 13 40.78 -11.46 -1.84
C ALA A 13 41.41 -10.93 -0.55
N ARG A 14 42.63 -10.38 -0.61
CA ARG A 14 43.29 -9.74 0.54
C ARG A 14 42.64 -8.42 0.92
N GLU A 15 42.29 -7.59 -0.06
CA GLU A 15 41.61 -6.31 0.19
C GLU A 15 40.22 -6.51 0.82
N LEU A 16 39.54 -7.61 0.48
CA LEU A 16 38.27 -8.00 1.11
C LEU A 16 38.41 -8.24 2.62
N GLU A 17 39.52 -8.83 3.10
CA GLU A 17 39.72 -9.08 4.55
C GLU A 17 39.76 -7.78 5.37
N PHE A 18 40.33 -6.71 4.82
CA PHE A 18 40.41 -5.42 5.49
C PHE A 18 39.14 -4.58 5.39
N SER A 19 38.27 -4.85 4.40
CA SER A 19 37.03 -4.10 4.14
C SER A 19 35.74 -4.78 4.63
N GLN A 20 35.83 -5.98 5.23
CA GLN A 20 34.64 -6.74 5.67
C GLN A 20 33.73 -5.95 6.63
N LEU A 21 34.32 -5.16 7.53
CA LEU A 21 33.56 -4.39 8.52
C LEU A 21 32.70 -3.31 7.87
N ASP A 22 33.24 -2.59 6.89
CA ASP A 22 32.52 -1.54 6.17
C ASP A 22 31.47 -2.11 5.21
N VAL A 23 31.76 -3.27 4.60
CA VAL A 23 30.77 -4.03 3.81
C VAL A 23 29.61 -4.47 4.69
N LEU A 24 29.88 -5.03 5.88
CA LEU A 24 28.84 -5.44 6.82
C LEU A 24 27.99 -4.26 7.31
N ARG A 25 28.60 -3.10 7.58
CA ARG A 25 27.86 -1.87 7.93
C ARG A 25 26.94 -1.42 6.80
N LYS A 26 27.44 -1.38 5.56
CA LYS A 26 26.62 -1.04 4.38
C LYS A 26 25.48 -2.03 4.17
N GLN A 27 25.72 -3.33 4.40
CA GLN A 27 24.66 -4.34 4.38
C GLN A 27 23.59 -4.04 5.45
N ALA A 28 24.00 -3.78 6.68
CA ALA A 28 23.08 -3.44 7.77
C ALA A 28 22.26 -2.16 7.48
N GLU A 29 22.90 -1.12 6.94
CA GLU A 29 22.21 0.10 6.49
C GLU A 29 21.21 -0.18 5.37
N GLY A 30 21.58 -1.01 4.41
CA GLY A 30 20.70 -1.47 3.33
C GLY A 30 19.45 -2.18 3.84
N TRP A 31 19.63 -3.11 4.79
CA TRP A 31 18.52 -3.79 5.46
C TRP A 31 17.63 -2.82 6.24
N ARG A 32 18.21 -1.84 6.95
CA ARG A 32 17.45 -0.81 7.66
C ARG A 32 16.61 0.02 6.69
N ASN A 33 17.19 0.48 5.59
CA ASN A 33 16.48 1.28 4.59
C ASN A 33 15.37 0.48 3.90
N GLY A 34 15.61 -0.81 3.63
CA GLY A 34 14.59 -1.73 3.12
C GLY A 34 13.40 -1.88 4.07
N LEU A 35 13.66 -2.04 5.37
CA LEU A 35 12.62 -2.11 6.42
C LEU A 35 11.84 -0.80 6.54
N LEU A 36 12.52 0.35 6.47
CA LEU A 36 11.86 1.66 6.47
C LEU A 36 10.93 1.81 5.26
N GLY A 37 11.40 1.44 4.06
CA GLY A 37 10.58 1.46 2.85
C GLY A 37 9.34 0.56 2.94
N LEU A 38 9.49 -0.66 3.48
CA LEU A 38 8.38 -1.57 3.74
C LEU A 38 7.37 -0.99 4.74
N THR A 39 7.86 -0.39 5.82
CA THR A 39 7.02 0.24 6.83
C THR A 39 6.24 1.41 6.25
N ALA A 40 6.91 2.27 5.46
CA ALA A 40 6.26 3.37 4.77
C ALA A 40 5.16 2.89 3.82
N LEU A 41 5.40 1.80 3.09
CA LEU A 41 4.39 1.22 2.19
C LEU A 41 3.17 0.71 2.96
N VAL A 42 3.36 0.01 4.08
CA VAL A 42 2.26 -0.40 4.97
C VAL A 42 1.49 0.82 5.45
N THR A 43 2.19 1.85 5.95
CA THR A 43 1.58 3.09 6.43
C THR A 43 0.73 3.75 5.35
N VAL A 44 1.24 3.89 4.13
CA VAL A 44 0.52 4.48 2.99
C VAL A 44 -0.73 3.67 2.66
N VAL A 45 -0.65 2.34 2.60
CA VAL A 45 -1.82 1.48 2.34
C VAL A 45 -2.86 1.60 3.45
N THR A 46 -2.44 1.65 4.71
CA THR A 46 -3.36 1.83 5.85
C THR A 46 -3.95 3.23 5.94
N ALA A 47 -3.20 4.27 5.54
CA ALA A 47 -3.62 5.66 5.61
C ALA A 47 -4.54 6.04 4.44
N LEU A 48 -4.23 5.58 3.21
CA LEU A 48 -5.07 5.80 2.03
C LEU A 48 -6.42 5.08 2.13
N LYS A 49 -6.52 4.06 2.99
CA LYS A 49 -7.72 3.23 3.16
C LYS A 49 -8.23 3.33 4.60
N GLY A 50 -8.35 4.56 5.09
CA GLY A 50 -9.23 4.88 6.21
C GLY A 50 -10.53 4.11 6.06
N ARG A 51 -10.99 3.50 7.16
CA ARG A 51 -12.04 2.46 7.29
C ARG A 51 -13.29 2.60 6.42
N ASP A 52 -13.58 3.78 5.89
CA ASP A 52 -14.91 4.17 5.42
C ASP A 52 -15.23 3.63 4.01
N ASP A 53 -14.24 3.47 3.11
CA ASP A 53 -14.52 3.02 1.73
C ASP A 53 -14.81 1.52 1.59
N LEU A 54 -14.15 0.66 2.38
CA LEU A 54 -14.36 -0.81 2.26
C LEU A 54 -15.65 -1.29 2.94
N SER A 55 -16.13 -0.56 3.95
CA SER A 55 -17.42 -0.87 4.60
C SER A 55 -18.61 -0.57 3.72
N ALA A 56 -18.47 0.35 2.76
CA ALA A 56 -19.52 0.72 1.81
C ALA A 56 -19.68 -0.29 0.67
N LEU A 57 -18.73 -1.21 0.47
CA LEU A 57 -18.83 -2.24 -0.58
C LEU A 57 -19.74 -3.40 -0.16
N GLU A 58 -20.55 -3.87 -1.11
CA GLU A 58 -21.29 -5.14 -0.98
C GLU A 58 -20.34 -6.30 -0.61
N ALA A 59 -20.83 -7.24 0.20
CA ALA A 59 -20.06 -8.35 0.76
C ALA A 59 -19.13 -9.12 -0.22
N PRO A 60 -19.54 -9.47 -1.47
CA PRO A 60 -18.66 -10.18 -2.40
C PRO A 60 -17.50 -9.31 -2.88
N TRP A 61 -17.73 -8.04 -3.21
CA TRP A 61 -16.69 -7.14 -3.72
C TRP A 61 -15.70 -6.72 -2.64
N ARG A 62 -16.19 -6.56 -1.41
CA ARG A 62 -15.34 -6.35 -0.24
C ARG A 62 -14.34 -7.49 -0.05
N THR A 63 -14.79 -8.73 -0.19
CA THR A 63 -13.93 -9.92 -0.04
C THR A 63 -12.86 -9.98 -1.13
N VAL A 64 -13.24 -9.72 -2.38
CA VAL A 64 -12.31 -9.66 -3.51
C VAL A 64 -11.25 -8.56 -3.32
N ALA A 65 -11.67 -7.36 -2.93
CA ALA A 65 -10.76 -6.24 -2.69
C ALA A 65 -9.76 -6.52 -1.56
N VAL A 66 -10.21 -7.17 -0.48
CA VAL A 66 -9.33 -7.60 0.62
C VAL A 66 -8.29 -8.60 0.14
N TRP A 67 -8.69 -9.63 -0.60
CA TRP A 67 -7.74 -10.63 -1.12
C TRP A 67 -6.74 -10.04 -2.11
N LEU A 68 -7.18 -9.12 -2.98
CA LEU A 68 -6.29 -8.36 -3.88
C LEU A 68 -5.22 -7.60 -3.10
N LEU A 69 -5.62 -6.89 -2.03
CA LEU A 69 -4.71 -6.11 -1.21
C LEU A 69 -3.74 -6.98 -0.40
N VAL A 70 -4.24 -8.09 0.18
CA VAL A 70 -3.41 -9.06 0.89
C VAL A 70 -2.39 -9.68 -0.08
N GLY A 71 -2.83 -10.11 -1.27
CA GLY A 71 -1.94 -10.65 -2.29
C GLY A 71 -0.89 -9.63 -2.75
N ALA A 72 -1.30 -8.39 -2.99
CA ALA A 72 -0.41 -7.29 -3.34
C ALA A 72 0.66 -7.06 -2.27
N PHE A 73 0.23 -7.00 -1.00
CA PHE A 73 1.12 -6.82 0.13
C PHE A 73 2.16 -7.94 0.23
N LEU A 74 1.75 -9.21 0.10
CA LEU A 74 2.64 -10.35 0.14
C LEU A 74 3.66 -10.34 -1.01
N LEU A 75 3.22 -9.98 -2.21
CA LEU A 75 4.10 -9.86 -3.39
C LEU A 75 5.13 -8.73 -3.23
N LEU A 76 4.69 -7.57 -2.73
CA LEU A 76 5.58 -6.43 -2.46
C LEU A 76 6.59 -6.76 -1.36
N LEU A 77 6.14 -7.43 -0.29
CA LEU A 77 6.99 -7.88 0.81
C LEU A 77 8.04 -8.90 0.33
N ALA A 78 7.59 -9.93 -0.41
CA ALA A 78 8.49 -10.94 -0.97
C ALA A 78 9.49 -10.32 -1.96
N GLY A 79 9.01 -9.46 -2.86
CA GLY A 79 9.85 -8.74 -3.83
C GLY A 79 10.92 -7.89 -3.14
N SER A 80 10.52 -7.09 -2.14
CA SER A 80 11.45 -6.28 -1.35
C SER A 80 12.49 -7.14 -0.62
N LEU A 81 12.08 -8.25 0.02
CA LEU A 81 13.01 -9.17 0.67
C LEU A 81 14.00 -9.83 -0.30
N PHE A 82 13.55 -10.18 -1.51
CA PHE A 82 14.44 -10.70 -2.55
C PHE A 82 15.38 -9.64 -3.09
N ALA A 83 14.93 -8.40 -3.27
CA ALA A 83 15.76 -7.29 -3.69
C ALA A 83 16.86 -6.98 -2.66
N VAL A 84 16.49 -6.89 -1.37
CA VAL A 84 17.46 -6.67 -0.29
C VAL A 84 18.47 -7.83 -0.20
N ARG A 85 18.01 -9.08 -0.31
CA ARG A 85 18.89 -10.26 -0.37
C ARG A 85 19.81 -10.25 -1.59
N ALA A 86 19.33 -9.78 -2.73
CA ALA A 86 20.13 -9.67 -3.95
C ALA A 86 21.19 -8.57 -3.84
N SER A 87 20.87 -7.43 -3.21
CA SER A 87 21.76 -6.29 -3.06
C SER A 87 22.81 -6.47 -1.96
N PHE A 88 22.46 -7.18 -0.88
CA PHE A 88 23.29 -7.24 0.34
C PHE A 88 23.66 -8.67 0.76
N GLY A 89 23.24 -9.71 0.03
CA GLY A 89 23.53 -11.11 0.37
C GLY A 89 22.73 -11.61 1.58
N ARG A 90 23.09 -12.78 2.10
CA ARG A 90 22.50 -13.33 3.33
C ARG A 90 23.30 -12.88 4.56
N PRO A 91 22.63 -12.43 5.64
CA PRO A 91 23.33 -12.06 6.88
C PRO A 91 24.05 -13.30 7.46
N GLY A 92 25.33 -13.14 7.78
CA GLY A 92 26.17 -14.18 8.41
C GLY A 92 27.01 -15.04 7.45
N GLU A 93 26.91 -14.82 6.13
CA GLU A 93 27.72 -15.55 5.15
C GLU A 93 29.16 -15.01 5.15
N ARG A 94 30.12 -15.80 5.66
CA ARG A 94 31.54 -15.40 5.73
C ARG A 94 32.24 -15.74 4.43
N VAL A 95 32.72 -14.74 3.70
CA VAL A 95 33.56 -14.96 2.52
C VAL A 95 35.02 -15.12 2.98
N ARG A 96 35.46 -16.36 3.19
CA ARG A 96 36.88 -16.71 3.36
C ARG A 96 37.30 -17.65 2.24
N LEU A 97 37.68 -17.11 1.09
CA LEU A 97 38.08 -17.89 -0.08
C LEU A 97 39.33 -17.28 -0.71
N GLY A 98 40.32 -18.11 -1.05
CA GLY A 98 41.48 -17.70 -1.85
C GLY A 98 41.07 -17.29 -3.27
N GLY A 99 41.95 -16.57 -3.99
CA GLY A 99 41.60 -15.87 -5.25
C GLY A 99 40.89 -16.72 -6.32
N GLN A 100 41.28 -17.97 -6.53
CA GLN A 100 40.60 -18.85 -7.50
C GLN A 100 39.22 -19.31 -7.03
N ALA A 101 39.06 -19.65 -5.75
CA ALA A 101 37.77 -20.02 -5.17
C ALA A 101 36.81 -18.81 -5.11
N LEU A 102 37.33 -17.60 -4.92
CA LEU A 102 36.56 -16.35 -4.98
C LEU A 102 35.96 -16.11 -6.37
N ARG A 103 36.73 -16.37 -7.44
CA ARG A 103 36.27 -16.23 -8.82
C ARG A 103 35.14 -17.20 -9.17
N GLU A 104 35.29 -18.48 -8.83
CA GLU A 104 34.26 -19.50 -9.10
C GLU A 104 32.99 -19.24 -8.31
N TRP A 105 33.12 -18.82 -7.05
CA TRP A 105 31.99 -18.41 -6.22
C TRP A 105 31.27 -17.20 -6.85
N THR A 106 32.02 -16.17 -7.27
CA THR A 106 31.47 -14.94 -7.88
C THR A 106 30.64 -15.25 -9.13
N LEU A 107 31.17 -16.08 -10.04
CA LEU A 107 30.46 -16.44 -11.28
C LEU A 107 29.16 -17.22 -11.01
N LYS A 108 29.15 -18.11 -10.02
CA LYS A 108 27.94 -18.84 -9.60
C LYS A 108 26.94 -17.91 -8.89
N GLU A 109 27.42 -16.98 -8.08
CA GLU A 109 26.57 -16.06 -7.33
C GLU A 109 25.89 -15.03 -8.23
N ILE A 110 26.58 -14.51 -9.26
CA ILE A 110 26.01 -13.57 -10.25
C ILE A 110 24.73 -14.16 -10.89
N GLY A 111 24.75 -15.45 -11.25
CA GLY A 111 23.57 -16.11 -11.83
C GLY A 111 22.39 -16.19 -10.87
N ARG A 112 22.64 -16.52 -9.59
CA ARG A 112 21.62 -16.58 -8.53
C ARG A 112 21.05 -15.20 -8.21
N VAL A 113 21.90 -14.20 -8.05
CA VAL A 113 21.52 -12.80 -7.77
C VAL A 113 20.68 -12.25 -8.92
N ARG A 114 21.12 -12.44 -10.17
CA ARG A 114 20.37 -11.95 -11.34
C ARG A 114 18.95 -12.54 -11.40
N ARG A 115 18.80 -13.84 -11.13
CA ARG A 115 17.48 -14.49 -11.07
C ARG A 115 16.62 -13.94 -9.94
N ALA A 116 17.21 -13.75 -8.75
CA ALA A 116 16.51 -13.15 -7.61
C ALA A 116 16.04 -11.71 -7.89
N VAL A 117 16.87 -10.90 -8.56
CA VAL A 117 16.51 -9.54 -8.98
C VAL A 117 15.34 -9.56 -9.97
N TYR A 118 15.39 -10.41 -11.00
CA TYR A 118 14.28 -10.52 -11.96
C TYR A 118 12.97 -10.96 -11.28
N VAL A 119 13.02 -11.97 -10.40
CA VAL A 119 11.84 -12.42 -9.65
C VAL A 119 11.32 -11.30 -8.75
N SER A 120 12.20 -10.55 -8.09
CA SER A 120 11.80 -9.41 -7.26
C SER A 120 11.12 -8.30 -8.07
N ALA A 121 11.67 -7.95 -9.23
CA ALA A 121 11.10 -6.93 -10.11
C ALA A 121 9.71 -7.33 -10.62
N VAL A 122 9.53 -8.59 -11.03
CA VAL A 122 8.23 -9.12 -11.46
C VAL A 122 7.24 -9.13 -10.29
N ALA A 123 7.65 -9.60 -9.10
CA ALA A 123 6.80 -9.62 -7.92
C ALA A 123 6.36 -8.21 -7.50
N LEU A 124 7.27 -7.23 -7.53
CA LEU A 124 6.94 -5.84 -7.25
C LEU A 124 5.95 -5.26 -8.27
N ALA A 125 6.20 -5.45 -9.56
CA ALA A 125 5.31 -4.97 -10.62
C ALA A 125 3.90 -5.59 -10.50
N LEU A 126 3.83 -6.89 -10.21
CA LEU A 126 2.57 -7.61 -10.06
C LEU A 126 1.83 -7.18 -8.79
N GLY A 127 2.55 -6.93 -7.70
CA GLY A 127 2.01 -6.34 -6.47
C GLY A 127 1.40 -4.96 -6.71
N VAL A 128 2.11 -4.07 -7.41
CA VAL A 128 1.58 -2.76 -7.80
C VAL A 128 0.32 -2.88 -8.68
N ALA A 129 0.33 -3.78 -9.66
CA ALA A 129 -0.83 -4.01 -10.52
C ALA A 129 -2.07 -4.47 -9.72
N LEU A 130 -1.89 -5.32 -8.70
CA LEU A 130 -2.97 -5.75 -7.81
C LEU A 130 -3.50 -4.61 -6.95
N VAL A 131 -2.64 -3.70 -6.46
CA VAL A 131 -3.09 -2.48 -5.76
C VAL A 131 -3.96 -1.63 -6.68
N VAL A 132 -3.51 -1.38 -7.91
CA VAL A 132 -4.28 -0.62 -8.91
C VAL A 132 -5.61 -1.31 -9.22
N GLY A 133 -5.62 -2.63 -9.36
CA GLY A 133 -6.84 -3.42 -9.53
C GLY A 133 -7.80 -3.28 -8.35
N ALA A 134 -7.30 -3.32 -7.11
CA ALA A 134 -8.11 -3.12 -5.92
C ALA A 134 -8.71 -1.70 -5.84
N LEU A 135 -7.95 -0.68 -6.25
CA LEU A 135 -8.44 0.70 -6.33
C LEU A 135 -9.52 0.83 -7.41
N PHE A 136 -9.31 0.23 -8.57
CA PHE A 136 -10.28 0.22 -9.66
C PHE A 136 -11.58 -0.47 -9.24
N VAL A 137 -11.51 -1.62 -8.56
CA VAL A 137 -12.68 -2.31 -8.01
C VAL A 137 -13.38 -1.43 -6.97
N SER A 138 -12.62 -0.76 -6.10
CA SER A 138 -13.18 0.18 -5.13
C SER A 138 -13.97 1.26 -5.87
N TRP A 139 -13.33 2.08 -6.70
CA TRP A 139 -13.98 3.19 -7.40
C TRP A 139 -15.16 2.79 -8.29
N THR A 140 -15.14 1.61 -8.90
CA THR A 140 -16.24 1.15 -9.77
C THR A 140 -17.39 0.49 -9.01
N ARG A 141 -17.18 0.10 -7.75
CA ARG A 141 -18.16 -0.65 -6.95
C ARG A 141 -18.56 0.03 -5.65
N THR A 142 -17.89 1.10 -5.23
CA THR A 142 -18.44 1.97 -4.19
C THR A 142 -19.68 2.61 -4.82
N GLU A 143 -20.87 2.16 -4.40
CA GLU A 143 -22.08 2.94 -4.64
C GLU A 143 -21.88 4.27 -3.92
N GLU A 144 -22.07 5.39 -4.62
CA GLU A 144 -22.21 6.68 -3.95
C GLU A 144 -23.26 6.48 -2.85
N PRO A 145 -23.00 6.89 -1.59
CA PRO A 145 -24.01 6.80 -0.55
C PRO A 145 -25.24 7.51 -1.12
N ALA A 146 -26.31 6.73 -1.37
CA ALA A 146 -27.53 7.24 -1.96
C ALA A 146 -27.87 8.53 -1.22
N ALA A 147 -27.84 9.66 -1.93
CA ALA A 147 -28.01 11.01 -1.38
C ALA A 147 -28.90 10.90 -0.15
N ASP A 148 -28.36 11.18 1.04
CA ASP A 148 -28.95 10.87 2.35
C ASP A 148 -30.25 11.69 2.49
N LEU A 149 -31.28 11.23 1.77
CA LEU A 149 -32.59 11.82 1.67
C LEU A 149 -33.20 11.57 3.02
N VAL A 150 -33.29 12.62 3.80
CA VAL A 150 -33.81 12.54 5.16
C VAL A 150 -35.11 13.30 5.22
N LYS A 151 -36.08 12.66 5.87
CA LYS A 151 -37.31 13.31 6.29
C LYS A 151 -37.12 13.81 7.72
N VAL A 152 -37.09 15.13 7.87
CA VAL A 152 -36.98 15.83 9.15
C VAL A 152 -38.36 16.29 9.58
N THR A 153 -38.86 15.81 10.72
CA THR A 153 -40.15 16.22 11.26
C THR A 153 -39.96 17.44 12.16
N THR A 154 -40.54 18.59 11.79
CA THR A 154 -40.55 19.82 12.58
C THR A 154 -41.98 20.14 13.07
N PRO A 155 -42.16 21.06 14.04
CA PRO A 155 -43.49 21.50 14.47
C PRO A 155 -44.33 22.10 13.33
N ALA A 156 -43.70 22.69 12.31
CA ALA A 156 -44.35 23.29 11.15
C ALA A 156 -44.73 22.26 10.06
N GLY A 157 -44.26 21.01 10.19
CA GLY A 157 -44.54 19.92 9.26
C GLY A 157 -43.30 19.12 8.86
N PRO A 158 -43.45 18.01 8.13
CA PRO A 158 -42.33 17.23 7.64
C PRO A 158 -41.60 17.94 6.49
N LEU A 159 -40.30 18.11 6.65
CA LEU A 159 -39.37 18.56 5.61
C LEU A 159 -38.65 17.34 5.03
N CYS A 160 -38.42 17.36 3.72
CA CYS A 160 -37.75 16.28 2.99
C CYS A 160 -36.69 16.94 2.11
N GLY A 161 -35.48 16.39 2.11
CA GLY A 161 -34.35 16.91 1.35
C GLY A 161 -33.09 16.10 1.61
N GLU A 162 -32.04 16.42 0.89
CA GLU A 162 -30.71 15.81 1.00
C GLU A 162 -29.96 16.39 2.21
N LEU A 163 -29.45 15.54 3.08
CA LEU A 163 -28.71 15.95 4.28
C LEU A 163 -27.30 16.42 3.91
N VAL A 164 -27.03 17.71 4.08
CA VAL A 164 -25.69 18.28 3.86
C VAL A 164 -24.86 18.26 5.13
N SER A 165 -25.48 18.60 6.27
CA SER A 165 -24.78 18.59 7.55
C SER A 165 -25.72 18.44 8.73
N TYR A 166 -25.22 17.75 9.77
CA TYR A 166 -25.88 17.57 11.04
C TYR A 166 -24.97 18.10 12.17
N GLN A 167 -25.41 19.16 12.85
CA GLN A 167 -24.80 19.70 14.06
C GLN A 167 -25.86 19.72 15.18
N ARG A 168 -25.45 19.68 16.45
CA ARG A 168 -26.40 19.65 17.59
C ARG A 168 -27.35 20.86 17.60
N ASP A 169 -26.92 21.99 17.05
CA ASP A 169 -27.61 23.27 17.02
C ASP A 169 -28.36 23.53 15.69
N LYS A 170 -28.01 22.83 14.60
CA LYS A 170 -28.64 23.02 13.27
C LYS A 170 -28.47 21.81 12.36
N VAL A 171 -29.47 21.60 11.50
CA VAL A 171 -29.50 20.59 10.45
C VAL A 171 -29.68 21.30 9.12
N THR A 172 -28.79 21.03 8.17
CA THR A 172 -28.82 21.67 6.84
C THR A 172 -29.26 20.67 5.80
N LEU A 173 -30.29 21.02 5.05
CA LEU A 173 -30.89 20.20 4.02
C LEU A 173 -30.84 20.95 2.68
N ILE A 174 -30.62 20.25 1.58
CA ILE A 174 -30.92 20.76 0.24
C ILE A 174 -32.28 20.23 -0.17
N ARG A 175 -33.19 21.14 -0.51
CA ARG A 175 -34.53 20.82 -0.96
C ARG A 175 -34.68 21.23 -2.42
N THR A 176 -35.00 20.28 -3.28
CA THR A 176 -35.38 20.56 -4.66
C THR A 176 -36.89 20.72 -4.73
N THR A 177 -37.38 21.94 -4.90
CA THR A 177 -38.83 22.21 -5.05
C THR A 177 -39.07 22.80 -6.43
N GLY A 178 -39.82 22.09 -7.30
CA GLY A 178 -40.10 22.56 -8.66
C GLY A 178 -38.84 22.75 -9.53
N GLY A 179 -37.81 21.93 -9.32
CA GLY A 179 -36.55 21.99 -10.09
C GLY A 179 -35.54 23.05 -9.62
N THR A 180 -35.83 23.80 -8.55
CA THR A 180 -34.86 24.72 -7.93
C THR A 180 -34.36 24.14 -6.61
N GLU A 181 -33.04 24.01 -6.48
CA GLU A 181 -32.38 23.65 -5.23
C GLU A 181 -32.38 24.84 -4.26
N ARG A 182 -32.89 24.63 -3.05
CA ARG A 182 -32.84 25.59 -1.95
C ARG A 182 -32.24 24.95 -0.73
N GLN A 183 -31.23 25.62 -0.17
CA GLN A 183 -30.68 25.26 1.13
C GLN A 183 -31.64 25.68 2.24
N VAL A 184 -32.07 24.73 3.06
CA VAL A 184 -32.95 24.94 4.21
C VAL A 184 -32.18 24.57 5.48
N VAL A 185 -31.98 25.56 6.35
CA VAL A 185 -31.36 25.35 7.66
C VAL A 185 -32.46 25.24 8.70
N VAL A 186 -32.56 24.07 9.33
CA VAL A 186 -33.49 23.79 10.43
C VAL A 186 -32.72 23.88 11.74
N ARG A 187 -33.23 24.62 12.73
CA ARG A 187 -32.60 24.68 14.06
C ARG A 187 -32.74 23.33 14.77
N GLY A 188 -31.69 22.88 15.45
CA GLY A 188 -31.67 21.57 16.13
C GLY A 188 -32.80 21.42 17.16
N ALA A 189 -33.22 22.51 17.81
CA ALA A 189 -34.35 22.53 18.75
C ALA A 189 -35.72 22.25 18.08
N GLU A 190 -35.85 22.46 16.77
CA GLU A 190 -37.07 22.21 16.01
C GLU A 190 -37.11 20.81 15.41
N VAL A 191 -36.01 20.06 15.49
CA VAL A 191 -35.92 18.70 14.96
C VAL A 191 -36.47 17.72 15.97
N ARG A 192 -37.66 17.16 15.69
CA ARG A 192 -38.26 16.11 16.54
C ARG A 192 -37.79 14.72 16.18
N LYS A 193 -37.63 14.46 14.87
CA LYS A 193 -37.26 13.14 14.34
C LYS A 193 -36.60 13.29 12.99
N ILE A 194 -35.53 12.53 12.77
CA ILE A 194 -34.88 12.36 11.46
C ILE A 194 -35.07 10.90 11.06
N THR A 195 -35.59 10.66 9.87
CA THR A 195 -35.76 9.32 9.30
C THR A 195 -35.20 9.26 7.89
N PRO A 196 -34.49 8.19 7.50
CA PRO A 196 -34.11 7.98 6.12
C PRO A 196 -35.37 7.87 5.24
N ALA A 197 -35.36 8.53 4.09
CA ALA A 197 -36.42 8.52 3.10
C ALA A 197 -35.88 7.95 1.79
N LYS A 198 -36.66 7.07 1.15
CA LYS A 198 -36.32 6.53 -0.18
C LYS A 198 -36.68 7.49 -1.32
N SER A 199 -37.57 8.45 -1.06
CA SER A 199 -37.97 9.50 -1.99
C SER A 199 -38.54 10.72 -1.27
N CYS A 200 -38.27 11.88 -1.87
CA CYS A 200 -38.89 13.18 -1.68
C CYS A 200 -39.36 13.64 -3.08
#